data_AF-A0A3M6YGK3-F1
#
_entry.id   AF-A0A3M6YGK3-F1
#
_cell.length_a   1.000
_cell.length_b   1.000
_cell.length_c   1.000
_cell.angle_alpha   90.00
_cell.angle_beta   90.00
_cell.angle_gamma   90.00
#
_symmetry.space_group_name_H-M   'P 1'
#
loop_
_entity.id
_entity.type
_entity.pdbx_description
1 polymer ?
#
loop_
_entity_poly.entity_id
_entity_poly.type
_entity_poly.pdbx_seq_one_letter_code
_entity_poly.pdbx_strand_id
1 'polypeptide(L)'
;ANNIELEQVHTEPAKGVSDDYRKLNKLGKVPTFEGADGYVLSECMAIAIYITSQNEKTTLLGKTKQDYASILRWMSFANAEVLPSLGGWFRPLIGRDPYNKKNVEDSQKATDLKMKTMEDHLMLNTYLVGERVTLADIFTAAMVSRGFQFFFDKAWREEHPSVTRWYETVANQSIYADVAGKPEFIEKAIPNQPPKKEEKPKEQAKPKVKTAAEREKEEAAAPTPPKPKHPLEALGKPTFVIDDLKRKYSNDDTRESALPWFWENCNFEEYSIWMVDFMYNEDLTMTFMSANQIGGFFTRLEASRKYLFGAASVFGVQNDSVIKGAFVVRGQEATPAFDVAPDWESYKFTKLDHTKPEDREFVNDMWAWDKPIEVNGKKYDWADGKVFK
;
A
#
# COMPACT_ATOMS: atom_id res chain seq x y z
N ALA A 1 12.68 30.25 -6.80
CA ALA A 1 14.07 30.66 -7.06
C ALA A 1 14.21 31.44 -8.37
N ASN A 2 13.71 30.90 -9.49
CA ASN A 2 13.97 31.46 -10.83
C ASN A 2 12.77 32.17 -11.47
N ASN A 3 11.66 32.35 -10.73
CA ASN A 3 10.40 32.92 -11.22
C ASN A 3 9.91 32.30 -12.55
N ILE A 4 10.18 31.00 -12.71
CA ILE A 4 9.64 30.22 -13.82
C ILE A 4 8.27 29.73 -13.40
N GLU A 5 7.25 30.13 -14.15
CA GLU A 5 5.89 29.63 -13.97
C GLU A 5 5.84 28.16 -14.41
N LEU A 6 5.30 27.30 -13.56
CA LEU A 6 5.12 25.88 -13.84
C LEU A 6 3.66 25.54 -13.64
N GLU A 7 3.03 24.99 -14.68
CA GLU A 7 1.73 24.35 -14.54
C GLU A 7 1.90 23.04 -13.76
N GLN A 8 1.13 22.88 -12.68
CA GLN A 8 1.14 21.66 -11.88
C GLN A 8 0.05 20.71 -12.35
N VAL A 9 0.45 19.67 -13.08
CA VAL A 9 -0.45 18.58 -13.46
C VAL A 9 -0.38 17.47 -12.42
N HIS A 10 -1.44 17.32 -11.62
CA HIS A 10 -1.50 16.29 -10.60
C HIS A 10 -1.59 14.89 -11.23
N THR A 11 -0.60 14.04 -10.95
CA THR A 11 -0.52 12.65 -11.42
C THR A 11 -0.20 11.73 -10.26
N GLU A 12 -0.98 10.66 -10.08
CA GLU A 12 -0.76 9.67 -9.01
C GLU A 12 -0.47 8.29 -9.61
N PRO A 13 0.80 7.92 -9.82
CA PRO A 13 1.16 6.64 -10.45
C PRO A 13 0.58 5.40 -9.78
N ALA A 14 0.33 5.46 -8.47
CA ALA A 14 -0.30 4.37 -7.72
C ALA A 14 -1.74 4.05 -8.18
N LYS A 15 -2.42 4.99 -8.85
CA LYS A 15 -3.75 4.81 -9.44
C LYS A 15 -3.69 4.55 -10.96
N GLY A 16 -2.49 4.38 -11.52
CA GLY A 16 -2.26 4.36 -12.95
C GLY A 16 -2.00 5.75 -13.53
N VAL A 17 -1.48 5.78 -14.75
CA VAL A 17 -1.22 7.00 -15.53
C VAL A 17 -1.80 6.83 -16.93
N SER A 18 -2.23 7.93 -17.55
CA SER A 18 -2.79 7.91 -18.90
C SER A 18 -1.74 7.55 -19.96
N ASP A 19 -2.20 7.08 -21.12
CA ASP A 19 -1.32 6.81 -22.26
C ASP A 19 -0.61 8.08 -22.74
N ASP A 20 -1.27 9.24 -22.65
CA ASP A 20 -0.63 10.52 -22.97
C ASP A 20 0.52 10.84 -22.01
N TYR A 21 0.36 10.58 -20.71
CA TYR A 21 1.47 10.70 -19.77
C TYR A 21 2.60 9.73 -20.11
N ARG A 22 2.28 8.50 -20.55
CA ARG A 22 3.28 7.50 -20.95
C ARG A 22 4.05 7.88 -22.22
N LYS A 23 3.50 8.76 -23.06
CA LYS A 23 4.25 9.35 -24.19
C LYS A 23 5.36 10.27 -23.70
N LEU A 24 5.12 11.00 -22.61
CA LEU A 24 6.13 11.86 -21.95
C LEU A 24 7.13 11.01 -21.15
N ASN A 25 6.63 10.11 -20.30
CA ASN A 25 7.44 9.22 -19.48
C ASN A 25 6.94 7.78 -19.57
N LYS A 26 7.64 6.97 -20.37
CA LYS A 26 7.28 5.56 -20.62
C LYS A 26 7.18 4.72 -19.34
N LEU A 27 7.93 5.07 -18.30
CA LEU A 27 7.90 4.37 -17.02
C LEU A 27 6.70 4.74 -16.15
N GLY A 28 5.96 5.80 -16.52
CA GLY A 28 4.81 6.29 -15.75
C GLY A 28 5.16 6.79 -14.35
N LYS A 29 6.41 7.26 -14.16
CA LYS A 29 6.90 7.75 -12.87
C LYS A 29 6.76 9.27 -12.78
N VAL A 30 6.62 9.76 -11.55
CA VAL A 30 6.71 11.19 -11.21
C VAL A 30 8.02 11.46 -10.46
N PRO A 31 8.61 12.65 -10.59
CA PRO A 31 8.19 13.77 -11.44
C PRO A 31 8.57 13.58 -12.93
N THR A 32 7.81 14.23 -13.80
CA THR A 32 8.10 14.43 -15.23
C THR A 32 7.86 15.89 -15.57
N PHE A 33 8.76 16.49 -16.35
CA PHE A 33 8.71 17.87 -16.82
C PHE A 33 8.51 17.90 -18.33
N GLU A 34 7.71 18.84 -18.81
CA GLU A 34 7.57 19.20 -20.21
C GLU A 34 7.72 20.72 -20.33
N GLY A 35 8.71 21.17 -21.11
CA GLY A 35 8.92 22.57 -21.41
C GLY A 35 7.92 23.08 -22.44
N ALA A 36 7.70 24.40 -22.47
CA ALA A 36 6.85 25.04 -23.48
C ALA A 36 7.38 24.85 -24.93
N ASP A 37 8.66 24.48 -25.07
CA ASP A 37 9.33 24.11 -26.31
C ASP A 37 9.18 22.61 -26.66
N GLY A 38 8.43 21.85 -25.87
CA GLY A 38 8.25 20.41 -26.02
C GLY A 38 9.42 19.58 -25.47
N TYR A 39 10.38 20.18 -24.76
CA TYR A 39 11.47 19.43 -24.13
C TYR A 39 10.94 18.62 -22.94
N VAL A 40 11.01 17.29 -23.05
CA VAL A 40 10.58 16.38 -21.99
C VAL A 40 11.77 15.88 -21.18
N LEU A 41 11.67 15.97 -19.85
CA LEU A 41 12.70 15.51 -18.93
C LEU A 41 12.08 14.74 -17.76
N SER A 42 12.63 13.58 -17.45
CA SER A 42 12.30 12.77 -16.27
C SER A 42 13.51 12.67 -15.33
N GLU A 43 13.30 12.08 -14.15
CA GLU A 43 14.23 12.03 -13.01
C GLU A 43 14.30 13.34 -12.21
N CYS A 44 13.95 13.28 -10.93
CA CYS A 44 13.82 14.44 -10.04
C CYS A 44 15.10 15.28 -9.95
N MET A 45 16.28 14.66 -9.90
CA MET A 45 17.56 15.36 -9.85
C MET A 45 17.83 16.12 -11.15
N ALA A 46 17.56 15.51 -12.30
CA ALA A 46 17.79 16.12 -13.60
C ALA A 46 16.87 17.34 -13.78
N ILE A 47 15.58 17.21 -13.46
CA ILE A 47 14.62 18.31 -13.48
C ILE A 47 15.06 19.44 -12.53
N ALA A 48 15.42 19.11 -11.29
CA ALA A 48 15.84 20.12 -10.31
C ALA A 48 17.07 20.91 -10.77
N ILE A 49 18.07 20.23 -11.35
CA ILE A 49 19.27 20.89 -11.89
C ILE A 49 18.90 21.75 -13.10
N TYR A 50 18.13 21.20 -14.05
CA TYR A 50 17.74 21.90 -15.27
C TYR A 50 16.97 23.18 -14.96
N ILE A 51 15.98 23.14 -14.06
CA ILE A 51 15.22 24.32 -13.65
C ILE A 51 16.12 25.31 -12.91
N THR A 52 17.01 24.84 -12.04
CA THR A 52 17.95 25.70 -11.30
C THR A 52 18.93 26.40 -12.23
N SER A 53 19.45 25.70 -13.24
CA SER A 53 20.45 26.20 -14.19
C SER A 53 19.91 27.22 -15.19
N GLN A 54 18.58 27.36 -15.33
CA GLN A 54 17.98 28.43 -16.14
C GLN A 54 18.38 29.83 -15.66
N ASN A 55 18.77 29.97 -14.39
CA ASN A 55 19.37 31.20 -13.88
C ASN A 55 20.90 31.05 -13.84
N GLU A 56 21.59 31.62 -14.82
CA GLU A 56 23.05 31.59 -14.91
C GLU A 56 23.76 32.25 -13.71
N LYS A 57 23.04 33.10 -12.95
CA LYS A 57 23.56 33.76 -11.74
C LYS A 57 23.16 33.05 -10.45
N THR A 58 22.60 31.85 -10.55
CA THR A 58 22.16 31.07 -9.39
C THR A 58 23.31 30.79 -8.43
N THR A 59 23.07 30.94 -7.13
CA THR A 59 24.03 30.53 -6.09
C THR A 59 23.79 29.09 -5.62
N LEU A 60 22.77 28.41 -6.15
CA LEU A 60 22.32 27.10 -5.67
C LEU A 60 23.16 25.93 -6.21
N LEU A 61 23.97 26.16 -7.24
CA LEU A 61 24.80 25.13 -7.89
C LEU A 61 26.28 25.20 -7.47
N GLY A 62 26.59 25.88 -6.37
CA GLY A 62 27.95 26.04 -5.87
C GLY A 62 28.78 27.04 -6.68
N LYS A 63 30.03 27.27 -6.25
CA LYS A 63 30.96 28.19 -6.92
C LYS A 63 32.06 27.44 -7.67
N THR A 64 32.44 26.27 -7.19
CA THR A 64 33.51 25.45 -7.74
C THR A 64 32.97 24.15 -8.34
N LYS A 65 33.79 23.48 -9.15
CA LYS A 65 33.46 22.14 -9.66
C LYS A 65 33.31 21.12 -8.51
N GLN A 66 34.09 21.29 -7.44
CA GLN A 66 34.01 20.48 -6.24
C GLN A 66 32.69 20.70 -5.49
N ASP A 67 32.22 21.95 -5.41
CA ASP A 67 30.91 22.25 -4.82
C ASP A 67 29.80 21.56 -5.62
N TYR A 68 29.82 21.71 -6.94
CA TYR A 68 28.83 21.11 -7.83
C TYR A 68 28.79 19.58 -7.71
N ALA A 69 29.96 18.93 -7.72
CA ALA A 69 30.06 17.48 -7.51
C ALA A 69 29.54 17.06 -6.12
N SER A 70 29.82 17.84 -5.09
CA SER A 70 29.33 17.60 -3.72
C SER A 70 27.82 17.77 -3.62
N ILE A 71 27.24 18.73 -4.37
CA ILE A 71 25.80 18.93 -4.45
C ILE A 71 25.13 17.70 -5.06
N LEU A 72 25.65 17.21 -6.20
CA LEU A 72 25.17 16.00 -6.84
C LEU A 72 25.26 14.78 -5.92
N ARG A 73 26.37 14.63 -5.18
CA ARG A 73 26.57 13.54 -4.22
C ARG A 73 25.48 13.55 -3.15
N TRP A 74 25.18 14.70 -2.56
CA TRP A 74 24.13 14.81 -1.53
C TRP A 74 22.74 14.58 -2.07
N MET A 75 22.41 15.15 -3.24
CA MET A 75 21.14 14.88 -3.92
C MET A 75 20.97 13.39 -4.24
N SER A 76 22.04 12.75 -4.73
CA SER A 76 22.06 11.31 -5.00
C SER A 76 21.90 10.49 -3.72
N PHE A 77 22.60 10.85 -2.64
CA PHE A 77 22.47 10.18 -1.34
C PHE A 77 21.03 10.28 -0.81
N ALA A 78 20.44 11.46 -0.86
CA ALA A 78 19.06 11.67 -0.43
C ALA A 78 18.08 10.82 -1.27
N ASN A 79 18.26 10.78 -2.59
CA ASN A 79 17.36 10.07 -3.50
C ASN A 79 17.54 8.54 -3.48
N ALA A 80 18.78 8.06 -3.39
CA ALA A 80 19.10 6.64 -3.54
C ALA A 80 19.18 5.89 -2.20
N GLU A 81 19.61 6.55 -1.12
CA GLU A 81 19.83 5.90 0.17
C GLU A 81 18.71 6.22 1.17
N VAL A 82 18.35 7.51 1.27
CA VAL A 82 17.42 8.00 2.28
C VAL A 82 15.97 7.76 1.87
N LEU A 83 15.57 8.22 0.69
CA LEU A 83 14.17 8.14 0.24
C LEU A 83 13.63 6.69 0.21
N PRO A 84 14.38 5.67 -0.27
CA PRO A 84 13.86 4.30 -0.28
C PRO A 84 13.70 3.71 1.12
N SER A 85 14.61 4.00 2.06
CA SER A 85 14.50 3.52 3.45
C SER A 85 13.35 4.20 4.19
N LEU A 86 13.16 5.51 4.02
CA LEU A 86 11.96 6.21 4.49
C LEU A 86 10.67 5.65 3.86
N GLY A 87 10.69 5.34 2.56
CA GLY A 87 9.56 4.74 1.85
C GLY A 87 9.19 3.36 2.39
N GLY A 88 10.19 2.49 2.61
CA GLY A 88 10.01 1.17 3.20
C GLY A 88 9.52 1.19 4.65
N TRP A 89 9.85 2.26 5.39
CA TRP A 89 9.28 2.50 6.72
C TRP A 89 7.83 3.01 6.63
N PHE A 90 7.57 4.01 5.79
CA PHE A 90 6.29 4.73 5.77
C PHE A 90 5.14 4.03 5.05
N ARG A 91 5.38 3.57 3.82
CA ARG A 91 4.31 3.08 2.95
C ARG A 91 3.53 1.90 3.56
N PRO A 92 4.16 0.96 4.30
CA PRO A 92 3.42 -0.09 4.98
C PRO A 92 2.53 0.39 6.12
N LEU A 93 2.93 1.47 6.82
CA LEU A 93 2.19 2.02 7.97
C LEU A 93 0.93 2.77 7.55
N ILE A 94 0.87 3.23 6.30
CA ILE A 94 -0.30 3.89 5.71
C ILE A 94 -1.06 2.99 4.73
N GLY A 95 -0.68 1.71 4.62
CA GLY A 95 -1.36 0.73 3.78
C GLY A 95 -1.13 0.88 2.27
N ARG A 96 -0.07 1.60 1.86
CA ARG A 96 0.36 1.64 0.45
C ARG A 96 1.15 0.41 0.03
N ASP A 97 1.90 -0.16 0.97
CA ASP A 97 2.63 -1.41 0.81
C ASP A 97 2.14 -2.44 1.87
N PRO A 98 2.34 -3.75 1.66
CA PRO A 98 2.03 -4.75 2.69
C PRO A 98 2.84 -4.53 3.97
N TYR A 99 2.16 -4.57 5.12
CA TYR A 99 2.83 -4.48 6.42
C TYR A 99 3.55 -5.78 6.78
N ASN A 100 4.85 -5.68 7.02
CA ASN A 100 5.65 -6.72 7.66
C ASN A 100 6.52 -6.05 8.74
N LYS A 101 6.37 -6.49 10.00
CA LYS A 101 7.03 -5.88 11.15
C LYS A 101 8.56 -5.84 11.00
N LYS A 102 9.18 -6.95 10.58
CA LYS A 102 10.63 -7.04 10.40
C LYS A 102 11.12 -6.07 9.31
N ASN A 103 10.43 -6.02 8.17
CA ASN A 103 10.83 -5.13 7.07
C ASN A 103 10.72 -3.65 7.46
N VAL A 104 9.69 -3.29 8.23
CA VAL A 104 9.50 -1.94 8.77
C VAL A 104 10.63 -1.59 9.76
N GLU A 105 10.94 -2.48 10.70
CA GLU A 105 12.03 -2.28 11.67
C GLU A 105 13.41 -2.21 11.01
N ASP A 106 13.65 -3.03 9.98
CA ASP A 106 14.88 -2.99 9.20
C ASP A 106 14.99 -1.69 8.39
N SER A 107 13.87 -1.19 7.83
CA SER A 107 13.82 0.10 7.13
C SER A 107 14.02 1.29 8.07
N GLN A 108 13.49 1.22 9.29
CA GLN A 108 13.75 2.21 10.34
C GLN A 108 15.24 2.25 10.69
N LYS A 109 15.86 1.12 11.04
CA LYS A 109 17.30 1.05 11.34
C LYS A 109 18.15 1.55 10.18
N ALA A 110 17.77 1.19 8.96
CA ALA A 110 18.42 1.70 7.76
C ALA A 110 18.31 3.23 7.70
N THR A 111 17.14 3.81 7.91
CA THR A 111 16.92 5.26 7.93
C THR A 111 17.80 5.93 8.97
N ASP A 112 17.82 5.43 10.20
CA ASP A 112 18.61 6.00 11.30
C ASP A 112 20.10 6.03 10.98
N LEU A 113 20.64 4.96 10.36
CA LEU A 113 22.04 4.94 9.92
C LEU A 113 22.36 6.05 8.89
N LYS A 114 21.43 6.34 7.97
CA LYS A 114 21.64 7.39 6.96
C LYS A 114 21.48 8.78 7.59
N MET A 115 20.56 8.94 8.52
CA MET A 115 20.44 10.18 9.28
C MET A 115 21.66 10.42 10.16
N LYS A 116 22.27 9.38 10.73
CA LYS A 116 23.54 9.48 11.44
C LYS A 116 24.67 9.99 10.54
N THR A 117 24.72 9.53 9.28
CA THR A 117 25.68 10.05 8.28
C THR A 117 25.49 11.55 8.04
N MET A 118 24.24 12.02 7.99
CA MET A 118 23.95 13.46 7.87
C MET A 118 24.27 14.22 9.17
N GLU A 119 23.96 13.65 10.33
CA GLU A 119 24.22 14.23 11.65
C GLU A 119 25.71 14.48 11.84
N ASP A 120 26.55 13.50 11.54
CA ASP A 120 28.01 13.62 11.65
C ASP A 120 28.57 14.71 10.73
N HIS A 121 28.02 14.84 9.53
CA HIS A 121 28.39 15.92 8.61
C HIS A 121 27.92 17.29 9.11
N LEU A 122 26.65 17.41 9.51
CA LEU A 122 26.02 18.67 9.90
C LEU A 122 26.41 19.15 11.30
N MET A 123 27.07 18.30 12.09
CA MET A 123 27.72 18.70 13.33
C MET A 123 28.84 19.71 13.07
N LEU A 124 29.54 19.57 11.93
CA LEU A 124 30.68 20.43 11.56
C LEU A 124 30.30 21.49 10.53
N ASN A 125 29.10 21.41 9.93
CA ASN A 125 28.70 22.23 8.79
C ASN A 125 27.29 22.80 8.95
N THR A 126 27.10 24.08 8.62
CA THR A 126 25.77 24.70 8.66
C THR A 126 24.85 24.09 7.60
N TYR A 127 25.37 23.87 6.39
CA TYR A 127 24.70 23.36 5.20
C TYR A 127 25.40 22.11 4.66
N LEU A 128 24.78 21.42 3.71
CA LEU A 128 25.34 20.20 3.12
C LEU A 128 26.57 20.49 2.25
N VAL A 129 26.61 21.66 1.58
CA VAL A 129 27.74 22.09 0.74
C VAL A 129 28.03 23.57 0.93
N GLY A 130 29.25 23.89 1.38
CA GLY A 130 29.71 25.26 1.58
C GLY A 130 28.96 26.01 2.68
N GLU A 131 29.02 27.35 2.62
CA GLU A 131 28.55 28.24 3.70
C GLU A 131 27.22 28.95 3.38
N ARG A 132 26.43 28.42 2.45
CA ARG A 132 25.10 28.96 2.09
C ARG A 132 24.20 27.83 1.59
N VAL A 133 22.89 28.06 1.62
CA VAL A 133 21.91 27.14 1.03
C VAL A 133 22.23 26.87 -0.44
N THR A 134 22.27 25.58 -0.78
CA THR A 134 22.44 25.07 -2.13
C THR A 134 21.25 24.21 -2.56
N LEU A 135 21.24 23.76 -3.81
CA LEU A 135 20.25 22.80 -4.29
C LEU A 135 20.30 21.48 -3.50
N ALA A 136 21.47 21.08 -2.98
CA ALA A 136 21.57 19.91 -2.13
C ALA A 136 20.72 20.04 -0.88
N ASP A 137 20.73 21.21 -0.24
CA ASP A 137 19.96 21.48 0.97
C ASP A 137 18.46 21.42 0.68
N ILE A 138 17.99 22.16 -0.33
CA ILE A 138 16.57 22.23 -0.72
C ILE A 138 16.04 20.85 -1.10
N PHE A 139 16.78 20.13 -1.95
CA PHE A 139 16.39 18.81 -2.43
C PHE A 139 16.37 17.78 -1.29
N THR A 140 17.42 17.75 -0.47
CA THR A 140 17.52 16.79 0.63
C THR A 140 16.49 17.07 1.71
N ALA A 141 16.23 18.34 2.03
CA ALA A 141 15.19 18.73 2.99
C ALA A 141 13.80 18.22 2.54
N ALA A 142 13.49 18.34 1.24
CA ALA A 142 12.26 17.78 0.69
C ALA A 142 12.18 16.25 0.86
N MET A 143 13.27 15.52 0.61
CA MET A 143 13.30 14.06 0.76
C MET A 143 13.10 13.60 2.21
N VAL A 144 13.65 14.31 3.19
CA VAL A 144 13.53 13.94 4.62
C VAL A 144 12.30 14.51 5.32
N SER A 145 11.57 15.43 4.69
CA SER A 145 10.39 16.10 5.26
C SER A 145 9.36 15.14 5.86
N ARG A 146 9.08 14.02 5.19
CA ARG A 146 8.19 12.96 5.69
C ARG A 146 8.70 12.32 6.98
N GLY A 147 10.02 12.26 7.16
CA GLY A 147 10.64 11.91 8.43
C GLY A 147 10.15 12.78 9.58
N PHE A 148 10.26 14.10 9.44
CA PHE A 148 9.79 15.06 10.46
C PHE A 148 8.27 15.07 10.67
N GLN A 149 7.49 14.74 9.64
CA GLN A 149 6.04 14.67 9.71
C GLN A 149 5.49 13.38 10.34
N PHE A 150 6.26 12.29 10.39
CA PHE A 150 5.73 10.99 10.84
C PHE A 150 6.63 10.18 11.79
N PHE A 151 7.94 10.39 11.80
CA PHE A 151 8.90 9.52 12.50
C PHE A 151 9.83 10.24 13.47
N PHE A 152 10.36 11.38 13.06
CA PHE A 152 11.39 12.11 13.80
C PHE A 152 10.73 12.96 14.88
N ASP A 153 10.25 12.26 15.90
CA ASP A 153 9.58 12.85 17.05
C ASP A 153 10.54 13.60 17.96
N LYS A 154 10.02 14.10 19.08
CA LYS A 154 10.80 14.92 19.99
C LYS A 154 12.07 14.21 20.49
N ALA A 155 11.96 12.94 20.87
CA ALA A 155 13.10 12.17 21.37
C ALA A 155 14.15 11.96 20.28
N TRP A 156 13.71 11.60 19.07
CA TRP A 156 14.61 11.45 17.94
C TRP A 156 15.37 12.76 17.62
N ARG A 157 14.66 13.90 17.67
CA ARG A 157 15.25 15.23 17.41
C ARG A 157 16.25 15.67 18.48
N GLU A 158 16.05 15.26 19.73
CA GLU A 158 17.01 15.47 20.82
C GLU A 158 18.30 14.66 20.60
N GLU A 159 18.21 13.47 19.99
CA GLU A 159 19.36 12.63 19.62
C GLU A 159 20.04 13.07 18.32
N HIS A 160 19.35 13.80 17.44
CA HIS A 160 19.85 14.28 16.14
C HIS A 160 19.72 15.81 16.00
N PRO A 161 20.40 16.59 16.86
CA PRO A 161 20.22 18.04 16.91
C PRO A 161 20.73 18.75 15.65
N SER A 162 21.76 18.25 14.97
CA SER A 162 22.37 18.92 13.82
C SER A 162 21.50 18.79 12.57
N VAL A 163 20.96 17.60 12.31
CA VAL A 163 19.96 17.36 11.26
C VAL A 163 18.70 18.16 11.53
N THR A 164 18.23 18.19 12.77
CA THR A 164 17.04 18.96 13.16
C THR A 164 17.23 20.46 12.91
N ARG A 165 18.34 21.04 13.40
CA ARG A 165 18.73 22.44 13.16
C ARG A 165 18.78 22.75 11.67
N TRP A 166 19.47 21.91 10.90
CA TRP A 166 19.63 22.12 9.47
C TRP A 166 18.27 22.09 8.75
N TYR A 167 17.43 21.09 9.02
CA TYR A 167 16.11 21.00 8.40
C TYR A 167 15.24 22.21 8.75
N GLU A 168 15.20 22.62 10.02
CA GLU A 168 14.47 23.82 10.44
C GLU A 168 14.99 25.08 9.73
N THR A 169 16.31 25.21 9.59
CA THR A 169 16.94 26.35 8.92
C THR A 169 16.55 26.40 7.43
N VAL A 170 16.55 25.26 6.74
CA VAL A 170 16.25 25.17 5.30
C VAL A 170 14.75 25.29 5.04
N ALA A 171 13.92 24.60 5.81
CA ALA A 171 12.48 24.58 5.62
C ALA A 171 11.81 25.94 5.89
N ASN A 172 12.45 26.80 6.68
CA ASN A 172 12.00 28.18 6.92
C ASN A 172 12.51 29.20 5.88
N GLN A 173 13.37 28.81 4.93
CA GLN A 173 13.75 29.71 3.83
C GLN A 173 12.54 29.92 2.91
N SER A 174 12.27 31.16 2.49
CA SER A 174 11.12 31.48 1.61
C SER A 174 11.10 30.63 0.34
N ILE A 175 12.27 30.41 -0.27
CA ILE A 175 12.44 29.55 -1.44
C ILE A 175 11.85 28.13 -1.28
N TYR A 176 11.77 27.62 -0.05
CA TYR A 176 11.19 26.33 0.31
C TYR A 176 9.77 26.51 0.89
N ALA A 177 9.63 27.35 1.90
CA ALA A 177 8.39 27.52 2.67
C ALA A 177 7.21 28.01 1.81
N ASP A 178 7.48 28.83 0.79
CA ASP A 178 6.44 29.39 -0.09
C ASP A 178 5.75 28.30 -0.94
N VAL A 179 6.40 27.15 -1.15
CA VAL A 179 5.86 26.05 -1.96
C VAL A 179 5.54 24.78 -1.15
N ALA A 180 6.26 24.53 -0.06
CA ALA A 180 6.08 23.35 0.77
C ALA A 180 5.31 23.63 2.09
N GLY A 181 5.09 24.90 2.43
CA GLY A 181 4.57 25.32 3.72
C GLY A 181 5.64 25.35 4.81
N LYS A 182 5.22 25.70 6.03
CA LYS A 182 6.12 25.75 7.19
C LYS A 182 6.45 24.34 7.68
N PRO A 183 7.64 24.12 8.27
CA PRO A 183 7.99 22.82 8.83
C PRO A 183 7.03 22.44 9.96
N GLU A 184 6.49 21.22 9.88
CA GLU A 184 5.74 20.59 10.96
C GLU A 184 6.64 19.58 11.67
N PHE A 185 6.66 19.65 12.99
CA PHE A 185 7.40 18.73 13.83
C PHE A 185 6.44 17.97 14.72
N ILE A 186 6.45 16.65 14.61
CA ILE A 186 5.63 15.82 15.48
C ILE A 186 6.24 15.70 16.88
N GLU A 187 5.36 15.52 17.86
CA GLU A 187 5.75 15.19 19.23
C GLU A 187 5.96 13.70 19.44
N LYS A 188 5.27 12.85 18.65
CA LYS A 188 5.31 11.40 18.77
C LYS A 188 5.25 10.73 17.40
N ALA A 189 6.13 9.76 17.18
CA ALA A 189 6.18 8.99 15.94
C ALA A 189 4.88 8.19 15.73
N ILE A 190 4.49 8.00 14.48
CA ILE A 190 3.45 7.02 14.15
C ILE A 190 3.92 5.63 14.60
N PRO A 191 3.05 4.81 15.19
CA PRO A 191 3.46 3.50 15.68
C PRO A 191 3.84 2.61 14.50
N ASN A 192 4.89 1.80 14.67
CA ASN A 192 5.25 0.73 13.73
C ASN A 192 4.24 -0.42 13.78
N GLN A 193 3.01 -0.14 13.41
CA GLN A 193 1.86 -1.03 13.42
C GLN A 193 1.16 -0.91 12.06
N PRO A 194 0.40 -1.94 11.64
CA PRO A 194 -0.42 -1.81 10.44
C PRO A 194 -1.37 -0.60 10.56
N PRO A 195 -1.74 0.02 9.43
CA PRO A 195 -2.59 1.21 9.41
C PRO A 195 -3.85 0.98 10.25
N LYS A 196 -4.11 1.89 11.19
CA LYS A 196 -5.40 1.97 11.85
C LYS A 196 -6.42 2.37 10.78
N LYS A 197 -7.57 1.68 10.70
CA LYS A 197 -8.71 2.14 9.90
C LYS A 197 -9.13 3.52 10.44
N GLU A 198 -8.68 4.61 9.82
CA GLU A 198 -9.11 5.96 10.17
C GLU A 198 -10.48 6.25 9.55
N GLU A 199 -11.44 6.59 10.42
CA GLU A 199 -12.72 7.19 10.04
C GLU A 199 -12.45 8.56 9.41
N LYS A 200 -12.83 8.72 8.13
CA LYS A 200 -12.60 9.97 7.40
C LYS A 200 -13.27 11.17 8.11
N PRO A 201 -12.56 12.30 8.33
CA PRO A 201 -13.15 13.53 8.85
C PRO A 201 -14.19 14.11 7.89
N LYS A 202 -15.32 14.60 8.43
CA LYS A 202 -16.37 15.31 7.69
C LYS A 202 -15.86 16.67 7.19
N GLU A 203 -15.57 16.76 5.90
CA GLU A 203 -15.34 18.05 5.24
C GLU A 203 -16.70 18.68 4.85
N GLN A 204 -16.86 19.97 5.17
CA GLN A 204 -18.10 20.73 4.97
C GLN A 204 -18.44 20.88 3.48
N ALA A 205 -19.63 20.40 3.10
CA ALA A 205 -20.13 20.42 1.74
C ALA A 205 -20.54 21.83 1.27
N LYS A 206 -20.07 22.23 0.07
CA LYS A 206 -20.87 23.10 -0.82
C LYS A 206 -21.90 22.23 -1.56
N PRO A 207 -23.09 22.76 -1.89
CA PRO A 207 -24.23 21.94 -2.28
C PRO A 207 -24.09 21.44 -3.72
N LYS A 208 -24.08 20.12 -3.90
CA LYS A 208 -24.44 19.44 -5.15
C LYS A 208 -25.46 18.34 -4.85
N VAL A 209 -26.40 18.21 -5.77
CA VAL A 209 -27.67 17.48 -5.70
C VAL A 209 -27.49 16.02 -5.29
N LYS A 210 -28.22 15.60 -4.24
CA LYS A 210 -28.18 14.25 -3.68
C LYS A 210 -28.82 13.21 -4.60
N THR A 211 -28.14 12.10 -4.86
CA THR A 211 -28.67 10.92 -5.55
C THR A 211 -29.40 9.98 -4.58
N ALA A 212 -30.28 9.12 -5.12
CA ALA A 212 -31.13 8.19 -4.34
C ALA A 212 -30.36 7.30 -3.32
N ALA A 213 -29.09 6.95 -3.61
CA ALA A 213 -28.21 6.20 -2.72
C ALA A 213 -27.84 6.93 -1.41
N GLU A 214 -28.03 8.25 -1.33
CA GLU A 214 -27.81 9.03 -0.11
C GLU A 214 -29.07 9.11 0.78
N ARG A 215 -30.27 8.80 0.27
CA ARG A 215 -31.48 8.72 1.11
C ARG A 215 -31.53 7.45 1.94
N GLU A 216 -30.97 6.34 1.43
CA GLU A 216 -30.97 5.06 2.13
C GLU A 216 -29.93 4.97 3.26
N LYS A 217 -28.84 5.76 3.21
CA LYS A 217 -27.83 5.80 4.27
C LYS A 217 -28.24 6.60 5.50
N GLU A 218 -29.21 7.50 5.38
CA GLU A 218 -29.66 8.37 6.48
C GLU A 218 -30.69 7.66 7.39
N GLU A 219 -31.35 6.60 6.91
CA GLU A 219 -32.35 5.84 7.69
C GLU A 219 -31.74 4.74 8.60
N ALA A 220 -30.45 4.43 8.44
CA ALA A 220 -29.75 3.37 9.19
C ALA A 220 -29.02 3.84 10.47
N ALA A 221 -29.15 5.12 10.87
CA ALA A 221 -28.39 5.72 11.98
C ALA A 221 -29.26 6.18 13.17
N ALA A 222 -30.27 5.40 13.54
CA ALA A 222 -30.97 5.49 14.82
C ALA A 222 -30.36 4.47 15.82
N PRO A 223 -30.47 4.67 17.15
CA PRO A 223 -29.68 3.94 18.15
C PRO A 223 -29.91 2.43 18.06
N THR A 224 -28.82 1.66 17.97
CA THR A 224 -28.82 0.21 17.71
C THR A 224 -29.68 -0.57 18.72
N PRO A 225 -30.74 -1.26 18.25
CA PRO A 225 -31.26 -2.45 18.90
C PRO A 225 -30.23 -3.59 18.76
N PRO A 226 -30.31 -4.67 19.55
CA PRO A 226 -29.35 -5.78 19.51
C PRO A 226 -29.20 -6.35 18.09
N LYS A 227 -27.94 -6.53 17.66
CA LYS A 227 -27.59 -7.07 16.34
C LYS A 227 -28.34 -8.38 16.08
N PRO A 228 -28.93 -8.59 14.88
CA PRO A 228 -29.44 -9.88 14.47
C PRO A 228 -28.33 -10.93 14.58
N LYS A 229 -28.65 -12.09 15.15
CA LYS A 229 -27.73 -13.23 15.24
C LYS A 229 -27.37 -13.72 13.83
N HIS A 230 -26.11 -14.12 13.63
CA HIS A 230 -25.67 -14.65 12.33
C HIS A 230 -26.43 -15.94 12.01
N PRO A 231 -26.89 -16.20 10.76
CA PRO A 231 -27.67 -17.40 10.42
C PRO A 231 -27.02 -18.72 10.87
N LEU A 232 -25.71 -18.82 10.72
CA LEU A 232 -24.91 -19.99 11.12
C LEU A 232 -24.76 -20.19 12.64
N GLU A 233 -25.20 -19.25 13.49
CA GLU A 233 -25.26 -19.48 14.95
C GLU A 233 -26.20 -20.63 15.32
N ALA A 234 -27.23 -20.88 14.50
CA ALA A 234 -28.19 -21.97 14.72
C ALA A 234 -27.55 -23.37 14.65
N LEU A 235 -26.36 -23.49 14.03
CA LEU A 235 -25.62 -24.75 13.92
C LEU A 235 -24.88 -25.15 15.20
N GLY A 236 -24.91 -24.30 16.23
CA GLY A 236 -24.28 -24.57 17.52
C GLY A 236 -22.76 -24.53 17.47
N LYS A 237 -22.12 -24.95 18.57
CA LYS A 237 -20.66 -24.94 18.71
C LYS A 237 -20.04 -26.09 17.91
N PRO A 238 -19.10 -25.84 16.98
CA PRO A 238 -18.47 -26.90 16.21
C PRO A 238 -17.49 -27.71 17.04
N THR A 239 -17.28 -28.96 16.64
CA THR A 239 -16.21 -29.84 17.16
C THR A 239 -14.86 -29.47 16.55
N PHE A 240 -14.83 -29.07 15.27
CA PHE A 240 -13.65 -28.54 14.62
C PHE A 240 -13.50 -27.03 14.88
N VAL A 241 -12.40 -26.64 15.51
CA VAL A 241 -12.07 -25.25 15.85
C VAL A 241 -11.37 -24.61 14.66
N ILE A 242 -12.11 -23.86 13.85
CA ILE A 242 -11.56 -23.21 12.64
C ILE A 242 -10.43 -22.21 12.94
N ASP A 243 -10.36 -21.65 14.15
CA ASP A 243 -9.26 -20.77 14.55
C ASP A 243 -7.91 -21.51 14.68
N ASP A 244 -7.93 -22.81 14.97
CA ASP A 244 -6.71 -23.63 14.96
C ASP A 244 -6.21 -23.84 13.53
N LEU A 245 -7.11 -24.04 12.56
CA LEU A 245 -6.76 -24.05 11.13
C LEU A 245 -6.10 -22.73 10.72
N LYS A 246 -6.71 -21.60 11.07
CA LYS A 246 -6.16 -20.27 10.73
C LYS A 246 -4.78 -20.04 11.32
N ARG A 247 -4.56 -20.49 12.56
CA ARG A 247 -3.26 -20.40 13.23
C ARG A 247 -2.25 -21.32 12.54
N LYS A 248 -2.61 -22.58 12.29
CA LYS A 248 -1.76 -23.58 11.62
C LYS A 248 -1.33 -23.09 10.24
N TYR A 249 -2.28 -22.64 9.43
CA TYR A 249 -2.03 -22.10 8.09
C TYR A 249 -1.16 -20.83 8.11
N SER A 250 -1.25 -20.00 9.16
CA SER A 250 -0.45 -18.77 9.24
C SER A 250 0.99 -18.98 9.75
N ASN A 251 1.21 -20.03 10.53
CA ASN A 251 2.47 -20.23 11.25
C ASN A 251 3.37 -21.30 10.64
N ASP A 252 2.78 -22.27 9.94
CA ASP A 252 3.47 -23.45 9.44
C ASP A 252 3.54 -23.43 7.91
N ASP A 253 4.41 -24.29 7.35
CA ASP A 253 4.42 -24.53 5.91
C ASP A 253 3.06 -25.04 5.42
N THR A 254 2.57 -24.48 4.31
CA THR A 254 1.22 -24.76 3.82
C THR A 254 1.08 -26.19 3.30
N ARG A 255 2.02 -26.65 2.47
CA ARG A 255 1.96 -27.97 1.80
C ARG A 255 2.35 -29.10 2.73
N GLU A 256 3.40 -28.89 3.52
CA GLU A 256 4.00 -29.95 4.35
C GLU A 256 3.31 -30.11 5.71
N SER A 257 2.65 -29.06 6.22
CA SER A 257 2.07 -29.07 7.57
C SER A 257 0.59 -28.67 7.61
N ALA A 258 0.22 -27.48 7.13
CA ALA A 258 -1.14 -26.96 7.33
C ALA A 258 -2.22 -27.73 6.57
N LEU A 259 -1.97 -28.09 5.30
CA LEU A 259 -2.91 -28.86 4.49
C LEU A 259 -3.09 -30.31 4.98
N PRO A 260 -2.03 -31.09 5.28
CA PRO A 260 -2.19 -32.41 5.91
C PRO A 260 -3.00 -32.34 7.20
N TRP A 261 -2.69 -31.37 8.06
CA TRP A 261 -3.42 -31.15 9.31
C TRP A 261 -4.89 -30.83 9.07
N PHE A 262 -5.20 -29.97 8.10
CA PHE A 262 -6.58 -29.64 7.73
C PHE A 262 -7.39 -30.89 7.35
N TRP A 263 -6.86 -31.73 6.46
CA TRP A 263 -7.56 -32.93 5.99
C TRP A 263 -7.74 -34.00 7.06
N GLU A 264 -6.81 -34.09 8.02
CA GLU A 264 -6.91 -35.02 9.14
C GLU A 264 -7.91 -34.55 10.22
N ASN A 265 -8.03 -33.23 10.43
CA ASN A 265 -8.74 -32.67 11.58
C ASN A 265 -10.10 -32.06 11.23
N CYS A 266 -10.36 -31.70 9.97
CA CYS A 266 -11.63 -31.08 9.58
C CYS A 266 -12.78 -32.09 9.67
N ASN A 267 -13.85 -31.71 10.36
CA ASN A 267 -15.08 -32.50 10.42
C ASN A 267 -16.02 -32.10 9.27
N PHE A 268 -16.04 -32.89 8.20
CA PHE A 268 -16.83 -32.62 6.99
C PHE A 268 -18.34 -32.88 7.15
N GLU A 269 -18.79 -33.46 8.26
CA GLU A 269 -20.22 -33.46 8.62
C GLU A 269 -20.67 -32.07 9.05
N GLU A 270 -19.76 -31.32 9.70
CA GLU A 270 -20.00 -29.97 10.19
C GLU A 270 -19.55 -28.87 9.21
N TYR A 271 -18.60 -29.16 8.34
CA TYR A 271 -18.04 -28.20 7.39
C TYR A 271 -18.11 -28.73 5.97
N SER A 272 -18.21 -27.83 5.01
CA SER A 272 -18.13 -28.15 3.59
C SER A 272 -17.07 -27.30 2.91
N ILE A 273 -16.56 -27.78 1.78
CA ILE A 273 -15.57 -27.07 0.97
C ILE A 273 -16.20 -26.60 -0.34
N TRP A 274 -15.80 -25.41 -0.79
CA TRP A 274 -16.43 -24.71 -1.90
C TRP A 274 -15.38 -24.05 -2.80
N MET A 275 -15.54 -24.25 -4.10
CA MET A 275 -14.92 -23.40 -5.12
C MET A 275 -15.72 -22.12 -5.26
N VAL A 276 -15.02 -21.00 -5.31
CA VAL A 276 -15.58 -19.65 -5.46
C VAL A 276 -15.01 -19.03 -6.72
N ASP A 277 -15.85 -18.86 -7.73
CA ASP A 277 -15.48 -18.33 -9.05
C ASP A 277 -16.08 -16.96 -9.26
N PHE A 278 -15.26 -15.95 -9.55
CA PHE A 278 -15.80 -14.67 -9.97
C PHE A 278 -16.38 -14.79 -11.37
N MET A 279 -17.61 -14.28 -11.57
CA MET A 279 -18.33 -14.50 -12.83
C MET A 279 -18.00 -13.49 -13.93
N TYR A 280 -17.49 -12.31 -13.57
CA TYR A 280 -17.26 -11.19 -14.50
C TYR A 280 -15.76 -11.00 -14.80
N ASN A 281 -15.06 -12.07 -15.16
CA ASN A 281 -13.60 -12.02 -15.35
C ASN A 281 -13.19 -11.08 -16.51
N GLU A 282 -14.07 -10.86 -17.47
CA GLU A 282 -13.93 -9.91 -18.57
C GLU A 282 -13.78 -8.44 -18.12
N ASP A 283 -14.27 -8.11 -16.92
CA ASP A 283 -14.16 -6.77 -16.34
C ASP A 283 -12.83 -6.57 -15.59
N LEU A 284 -12.02 -7.63 -15.45
CA LEU A 284 -10.75 -7.58 -14.74
C LEU A 284 -9.65 -6.98 -15.62
N THR A 285 -9.24 -5.76 -15.28
CA THR A 285 -8.24 -5.00 -16.04
C THR A 285 -6.84 -5.13 -15.45
N MET A 286 -6.66 -4.86 -14.16
CA MET A 286 -5.34 -4.93 -13.51
C MET A 286 -5.36 -5.99 -12.42
N THR A 287 -4.33 -6.85 -12.38
CA THR A 287 -4.27 -7.96 -11.42
C THR A 287 -4.27 -7.47 -9.96
N PHE A 288 -3.60 -6.35 -9.66
CA PHE A 288 -3.65 -5.77 -8.30
C PHE A 288 -5.02 -5.17 -7.95
N MET A 289 -5.76 -4.61 -8.92
CA MET A 289 -7.13 -4.11 -8.69
C MET A 289 -8.08 -5.28 -8.42
N SER A 290 -7.91 -6.36 -9.18
CA SER A 290 -8.63 -7.62 -9.02
C SER A 290 -8.35 -8.23 -7.62
N ALA A 291 -7.09 -8.18 -7.16
CA ALA A 291 -6.72 -8.62 -5.82
C ALA A 291 -7.27 -7.70 -4.71
N ASN A 292 -7.36 -6.40 -4.96
CA ASN A 292 -8.02 -5.45 -4.05
C ASN A 292 -9.54 -5.70 -3.98
N GLN A 293 -10.17 -6.09 -5.09
CA GLN A 293 -11.57 -6.48 -5.13
C GLN A 293 -11.83 -7.71 -4.26
N ILE A 294 -10.96 -8.73 -4.31
CA ILE A 294 -11.00 -9.87 -3.38
C ILE A 294 -10.93 -9.38 -1.93
N GLY A 295 -9.98 -8.49 -1.62
CA GLY A 295 -9.86 -7.90 -0.27
C GLY A 295 -11.10 -7.13 0.19
N GLY A 296 -11.76 -6.42 -0.74
CA GLY A 296 -13.03 -5.76 -0.50
C GLY A 296 -14.15 -6.75 -0.18
N PHE A 297 -14.27 -7.82 -0.96
CA PHE A 297 -15.24 -8.89 -0.72
C PHE A 297 -15.01 -9.53 0.66
N PHE A 298 -13.77 -9.83 1.00
CA PHE A 298 -13.39 -10.40 2.30
C PHE A 298 -13.73 -9.48 3.46
N THR A 299 -13.56 -8.17 3.30
CA THR A 299 -13.95 -7.19 4.33
C THR A 299 -15.45 -7.22 4.59
N ARG A 300 -16.26 -7.46 3.55
CA ARG A 300 -17.73 -7.57 3.68
C ARG A 300 -18.17 -8.91 4.26
N LEU A 301 -17.32 -9.94 4.22
CA LEU A 301 -17.53 -11.24 4.86
C LEU A 301 -17.16 -11.28 6.36
N GLU A 302 -16.74 -10.17 6.96
CA GLU A 302 -16.26 -10.15 8.36
C GLU A 302 -17.28 -10.71 9.37
N ALA A 303 -18.58 -10.56 9.11
CA ALA A 303 -19.63 -11.15 9.95
C ALA A 303 -19.56 -12.68 10.00
N SER A 304 -19.05 -13.32 8.95
CA SER A 304 -18.92 -14.78 8.81
C SER A 304 -17.54 -15.29 9.19
N ARG A 305 -16.66 -14.45 9.73
CA ARG A 305 -15.28 -14.81 10.09
C ARG A 305 -15.14 -16.04 10.98
N LYS A 306 -16.10 -16.27 11.88
CA LYS A 306 -16.09 -17.43 12.80
C LYS A 306 -16.54 -18.73 12.13
N TYR A 307 -17.04 -18.66 10.90
CA TYR A 307 -17.68 -19.75 10.17
C TYR A 307 -16.99 -20.09 8.86
N LEU A 308 -15.97 -19.32 8.47
CA LEU A 308 -15.38 -19.37 7.14
C LEU A 308 -13.86 -19.21 7.23
N PHE A 309 -13.14 -20.00 6.44
CA PHE A 309 -11.73 -19.80 6.12
C PHE A 309 -11.51 -20.12 4.65
N GLY A 310 -10.61 -19.42 3.98
CA GLY A 310 -10.27 -19.75 2.62
C GLY A 310 -9.31 -18.78 1.99
N ALA A 311 -8.98 -19.03 0.73
CA ALA A 311 -8.16 -18.15 -0.07
C ALA A 311 -8.77 -17.98 -1.46
N ALA A 312 -8.61 -16.79 -2.01
CA ALA A 312 -8.91 -16.50 -3.40
C ALA A 312 -7.72 -15.79 -4.03
N SER A 313 -7.48 -16.08 -5.30
CA SER A 313 -6.35 -15.56 -6.05
C SER A 313 -6.77 -15.04 -7.41
N VAL A 314 -5.98 -14.10 -7.89
CA VAL A 314 -5.98 -13.62 -9.26
C VAL A 314 -4.94 -14.44 -10.02
N PHE A 315 -5.37 -15.07 -11.10
CA PHE A 315 -4.50 -15.79 -12.02
C PHE A 315 -4.51 -15.07 -13.38
N GLY A 316 -3.35 -14.94 -14.01
CA GLY A 316 -3.19 -14.29 -15.31
C GLY A 316 -2.41 -12.98 -15.25
N VAL A 317 -2.66 -12.14 -16.25
CA VAL A 317 -1.94 -10.89 -16.48
C VAL A 317 -2.93 -9.74 -16.68
N GLN A 318 -2.41 -8.52 -16.87
CA GLN A 318 -3.23 -7.35 -17.13
C GLN A 318 -4.16 -7.58 -18.34
N ASN A 319 -5.45 -7.25 -18.18
CA ASN A 319 -6.56 -7.38 -19.12
C ASN A 319 -6.91 -8.83 -19.51
N ASP A 320 -6.30 -9.81 -18.86
CA ASP A 320 -6.51 -11.23 -19.14
C ASP A 320 -6.21 -12.02 -17.86
N SER A 321 -7.12 -11.87 -16.91
CA SER A 321 -7.01 -12.51 -15.60
C SER A 321 -8.35 -13.05 -15.15
N VAL A 322 -8.30 -13.99 -14.20
CA VAL A 322 -9.47 -14.61 -13.60
C VAL A 322 -9.32 -14.62 -12.08
N ILE A 323 -10.44 -14.51 -11.35
CA ILE A 323 -10.46 -14.67 -9.90
C ILE A 323 -11.10 -16.02 -9.56
N LYS A 324 -10.38 -16.83 -8.80
CA LYS A 324 -10.82 -18.16 -8.34
C LYS A 324 -10.30 -18.43 -6.93
N GLY A 325 -11.06 -19.15 -6.12
CA GLY A 325 -10.69 -19.46 -4.75
C GLY A 325 -11.32 -20.73 -4.20
N ALA A 326 -10.88 -21.13 -3.02
CA ALA A 326 -11.39 -22.26 -2.27
C ALA A 326 -11.63 -21.88 -0.80
N PHE A 327 -12.78 -22.28 -0.27
CA PHE A 327 -13.20 -21.96 1.10
C PHE A 327 -13.72 -23.19 1.81
N VAL A 328 -13.42 -23.29 3.10
CA VAL A 328 -14.12 -24.16 4.04
C VAL A 328 -15.18 -23.33 4.79
N VAL A 329 -16.40 -23.83 4.80
CA VAL A 329 -17.61 -23.16 5.28
C VAL A 329 -18.25 -24.01 6.38
N ARG A 330 -18.65 -23.41 7.50
CA ARG A 330 -19.45 -24.07 8.52
C ARG A 330 -20.86 -24.34 7.96
N GLY A 331 -21.29 -25.59 8.04
CA GLY A 331 -22.55 -26.05 7.48
C GLY A 331 -22.37 -26.63 6.08
N GLN A 332 -23.49 -26.98 5.46
CA GLN A 332 -23.52 -27.71 4.19
C GLN A 332 -23.91 -26.83 2.98
N GLU A 333 -24.22 -25.55 3.23
CA GLU A 333 -24.61 -24.55 2.24
C GLU A 333 -23.67 -23.35 2.30
N ALA A 334 -23.27 -22.81 1.13
CA ALA A 334 -22.41 -21.63 1.06
C ALA A 334 -23.15 -20.34 1.43
N THR A 335 -24.37 -20.15 0.91
CA THR A 335 -25.09 -18.88 0.97
C THR A 335 -25.13 -18.22 2.34
N PRO A 336 -25.46 -18.92 3.46
CA PRO A 336 -25.53 -18.27 4.77
C PRO A 336 -24.19 -17.77 5.33
N ALA A 337 -23.06 -18.15 4.70
CA ALA A 337 -21.73 -17.66 5.03
C ALA A 337 -21.25 -16.52 4.12
N PHE A 338 -21.92 -16.29 2.99
CA PHE A 338 -21.49 -15.32 1.97
C PHE A 338 -22.51 -14.20 1.74
N ASP A 339 -23.81 -14.43 1.97
CA ASP A 339 -24.89 -13.46 1.75
C ASP A 339 -24.84 -12.22 2.66
N VAL A 340 -24.00 -12.25 3.69
CA VAL A 340 -23.63 -11.08 4.50
C VAL A 340 -22.87 -10.02 3.68
N ALA A 341 -22.24 -10.40 2.56
CA ALA A 341 -21.58 -9.49 1.65
C ALA A 341 -22.52 -9.16 0.48
N PRO A 342 -22.90 -7.89 0.25
CA PRO A 342 -23.90 -7.51 -0.76
C PRO A 342 -23.52 -7.87 -2.20
N ASP A 343 -22.25 -8.13 -2.49
CA ASP A 343 -21.75 -8.49 -3.82
C ASP A 343 -21.47 -9.99 -3.98
N TRP A 344 -21.92 -10.85 -3.04
CA TRP A 344 -21.70 -12.30 -3.09
C TRP A 344 -22.25 -12.96 -4.36
N GLU A 345 -23.34 -12.43 -4.91
CA GLU A 345 -23.94 -12.90 -6.17
C GLU A 345 -23.06 -12.66 -7.40
N SER A 346 -21.95 -11.92 -7.26
CA SER A 346 -20.95 -11.79 -8.32
C SER A 346 -20.04 -13.02 -8.43
N TYR A 347 -20.17 -13.95 -7.49
CA TYR A 347 -19.42 -15.18 -7.44
C TYR A 347 -20.33 -16.39 -7.59
N LYS A 348 -19.84 -17.40 -8.28
CA LYS A 348 -20.43 -18.72 -8.35
C LYS A 348 -19.81 -19.61 -7.28
N PHE A 349 -20.65 -20.25 -6.49
CA PHE A 349 -20.24 -21.20 -5.46
C PHE A 349 -20.51 -22.62 -5.93
N THR A 350 -19.48 -23.44 -6.01
CA THR A 350 -19.60 -24.86 -6.39
C THR A 350 -19.11 -25.71 -5.23
N LYS A 351 -20.00 -26.56 -4.69
CA LYS A 351 -19.65 -27.47 -3.60
C LYS A 351 -18.66 -28.52 -4.09
N LEU A 352 -17.60 -28.72 -3.33
CA LEU A 352 -16.56 -29.70 -3.61
C LEU A 352 -16.74 -30.93 -2.72
N ASP A 353 -16.31 -32.08 -3.21
CA ASP A 353 -16.39 -33.36 -2.51
C ASP A 353 -15.02 -33.70 -1.89
N HIS A 354 -14.93 -33.59 -0.57
CA HIS A 354 -13.72 -33.91 0.19
C HIS A 354 -13.22 -35.35 0.03
N THR A 355 -14.04 -36.27 -0.48
CA THR A 355 -13.62 -37.66 -0.76
C THR A 355 -12.95 -37.81 -2.13
N LYS A 356 -13.14 -36.85 -3.04
CA LYS A 356 -12.54 -36.88 -4.38
C LYS A 356 -11.13 -36.30 -4.37
N PRO A 357 -10.11 -37.05 -4.83
CA PRO A 357 -8.74 -36.56 -4.88
C PRO A 357 -8.58 -35.25 -5.66
N GLU A 358 -9.33 -35.07 -6.74
CA GLU A 358 -9.25 -33.89 -7.61
C GLU A 358 -9.74 -32.62 -6.90
N ASP A 359 -10.83 -32.73 -6.16
CA ASP A 359 -11.41 -31.63 -5.39
C ASP A 359 -10.52 -31.26 -4.19
N ARG A 360 -9.90 -32.26 -3.55
CA ARG A 360 -8.89 -32.02 -2.50
C ARG A 360 -7.68 -31.29 -3.05
N GLU A 361 -7.18 -31.73 -4.20
CA GLU A 361 -6.01 -31.11 -4.82
C GLU A 361 -6.31 -29.68 -5.28
N PHE A 362 -7.53 -29.42 -5.77
CA PHE A 362 -7.96 -28.06 -6.06
C PHE A 362 -7.89 -27.15 -4.82
N VAL A 363 -8.41 -27.60 -3.67
CA VAL A 363 -8.31 -26.83 -2.41
C VAL A 363 -6.85 -26.63 -2.00
N ASN A 364 -6.02 -27.69 -2.09
CA ASN A 364 -4.59 -27.60 -1.79
C ASN A 364 -3.89 -26.53 -2.63
N ASP A 365 -4.14 -26.54 -3.95
CA ASP A 365 -3.55 -25.61 -4.90
C ASP A 365 -4.00 -24.17 -4.64
N MET A 366 -5.30 -23.96 -4.38
CA MET A 366 -5.84 -22.63 -4.08
C MET A 366 -5.33 -22.06 -2.76
N TRP A 367 -4.96 -22.91 -1.81
CA TRP A 367 -4.45 -22.48 -0.51
C TRP A 367 -2.92 -22.35 -0.50
N ALA A 368 -2.20 -23.06 -1.37
CA ALA A 368 -0.73 -22.98 -1.43
C ALA A 368 -0.19 -21.86 -2.33
N TRP A 369 -0.98 -21.38 -3.30
CA TRP A 369 -0.61 -20.26 -4.21
C TRP A 369 0.62 -20.52 -5.08
N ASP A 370 0.97 -21.79 -5.27
CA ASP A 370 2.22 -22.25 -5.88
C ASP A 370 2.03 -22.84 -7.28
N LYS A 371 0.78 -22.98 -7.74
CA LYS A 371 0.45 -23.58 -9.04
C LYS A 371 -0.42 -22.68 -9.92
N PRO A 372 -0.23 -22.75 -11.25
CA PRO A 372 -1.15 -22.15 -12.22
C PRO A 372 -2.47 -22.93 -12.28
N ILE A 373 -3.50 -22.31 -12.85
CA ILE A 373 -4.79 -22.97 -13.12
C ILE A 373 -5.08 -23.06 -14.60
N GLU A 374 -6.01 -23.93 -14.96
CA GLU A 374 -6.59 -24.00 -16.29
C GLU A 374 -8.06 -23.58 -16.24
N VAL A 375 -8.43 -22.65 -17.13
CA VAL A 375 -9.82 -22.18 -17.31
C VAL A 375 -10.12 -22.21 -18.79
N ASN A 376 -11.14 -22.98 -19.19
CA ASN A 376 -11.58 -23.12 -20.59
C ASN A 376 -10.45 -23.50 -21.57
N GLY A 377 -9.56 -24.43 -21.18
CA GLY A 377 -8.44 -24.87 -22.03
C GLY A 377 -7.25 -23.91 -22.07
N LYS A 378 -7.30 -22.82 -21.30
CA LYS A 378 -6.23 -21.82 -21.22
C LYS A 378 -5.60 -21.82 -19.83
N LYS A 379 -4.27 -21.82 -19.81
CA LYS A 379 -3.47 -21.76 -18.59
C LYS A 379 -3.31 -20.32 -18.10
N TYR A 380 -3.49 -20.11 -16.80
CA TYR A 380 -3.31 -18.83 -16.11
C TYR A 380 -2.34 -19.01 -14.93
N ASP A 381 -1.19 -18.32 -14.98
CA ASP A 381 -0.20 -18.34 -13.89
C ASP A 381 -0.67 -17.49 -12.70
N TRP A 382 -0.25 -17.82 -11.48
CA TRP A 382 -0.65 -17.08 -10.28
C TRP A 382 -0.04 -15.66 -10.27
N ALA A 383 -0.84 -14.65 -9.92
CA ALA A 383 -0.42 -13.25 -9.92
C ALA A 383 -0.45 -12.59 -8.53
N ASP A 384 -1.55 -12.72 -7.80
CA ASP A 384 -1.72 -12.20 -6.43
C ASP A 384 -2.87 -12.95 -5.75
N GLY A 385 -2.98 -12.87 -4.43
CA GLY A 385 -4.04 -13.53 -3.67
C GLY A 385 -4.29 -12.93 -2.29
N LYS A 386 -5.42 -13.33 -1.70
CA LYS A 386 -5.81 -12.96 -0.34
C LYS A 386 -6.30 -14.21 0.40
N VAL A 387 -6.06 -14.22 1.71
CA VAL A 387 -6.60 -15.23 2.64
C VAL A 387 -7.69 -14.57 3.49
N PHE A 388 -8.83 -15.22 3.61
CA PHE A 388 -9.87 -14.89 4.57
C PHE A 388 -9.68 -15.75 5.83
N LYS A 389 -9.37 -15.11 6.95
CA LYS A 389 -9.14 -15.75 8.25
C LYS A 389 -9.55 -14.85 9.39
#